data_AF-A0A6P0Q3P1-F1
#
_entry.id   AF-A0A6P0Q3P1-F1
#
_cell.length_a   1.000
_cell.length_b   1.000
_cell.length_c   1.000
_cell.angle_alpha   90.00
_cell.angle_beta   90.00
_cell.angle_gamma   90.00
#
_symmetry.space_group_name_H-M   'P 1'
#
loop_
_entity.id
_entity.type
_entity.pdbx_description
1 polymer ?
#
loop_
_entity_poly.entity_id
_entity_poly.type
_entity_poly.pdbx_seq_one_letter_code
_entity_poly.pdbx_strand_id
1 'polypeptide(L)'
;HRDTIALLQQWARCDTDSWVRVTAIEQLAKGYKDHRDTIALLQQWARYNTDSSVRVRAIEQLAKGYKDHRDTIALLQQWARSDTDWQVRCTAIEQLAKRYQDHRDTLALLQESARSDTDSDVRVTAIKQLAKRYQDHRDTLALLQESARSDTDSDVRGRAIELLAQGWHDRVAWPTANQPWLFEFLCDRILHDPYDPNKDKKNVIVYGLENNPRQAALNAILKYYPNHSQTRSLLQDRAEHDSDPELRKFAKENLA
;
A
#
# COMPACT_ATOMS: atom_id res chain seq x y z
N HIS A 1 -6.71 -15.06 -35.89
CA HIS A 1 -6.98 -14.45 -37.21
C HIS A 1 -6.36 -13.05 -37.26
N ARG A 2 -5.70 -12.68 -38.36
CA ARG A 2 -4.98 -11.40 -38.52
C ARG A 2 -5.89 -10.17 -38.36
N ASP A 3 -7.16 -10.31 -38.69
CA ASP A 3 -8.13 -9.21 -38.61
C ASP A 3 -8.54 -8.89 -37.17
N THR A 4 -8.57 -9.90 -36.30
CA THR A 4 -8.91 -9.73 -34.88
C THR A 4 -7.83 -8.96 -34.11
N ILE A 5 -6.54 -9.25 -34.35
CA ILE A 5 -5.46 -8.51 -33.68
C ILE A 5 -5.43 -7.06 -34.13
N ALA A 6 -5.65 -6.77 -35.42
CA ALA A 6 -5.70 -5.41 -35.95
C ALA A 6 -6.84 -4.59 -35.32
N LEU A 7 -8.03 -5.20 -35.18
CA LEU A 7 -9.18 -4.55 -34.55
C LEU A 7 -8.91 -4.25 -33.06
N LEU A 8 -8.37 -5.21 -32.33
CA LEU A 8 -7.99 -5.01 -30.92
C LEU A 8 -6.92 -3.92 -30.77
N GLN A 9 -5.94 -3.87 -31.67
CA GLN A 9 -4.93 -2.80 -31.68
C GLN A 9 -5.56 -1.42 -31.94
N GLN A 10 -6.52 -1.35 -32.85
CA GLN A 10 -7.25 -0.12 -33.13
C GLN A 10 -8.05 0.33 -31.91
N TRP A 11 -8.85 -0.55 -31.30
CA TRP A 11 -9.62 -0.23 -30.10
C TRP A 11 -8.73 0.21 -28.94
N ALA A 12 -7.65 -0.51 -28.66
CA ALA A 12 -6.70 -0.13 -27.61
C ALA A 12 -6.05 1.25 -27.84
N ARG A 13 -5.93 1.68 -29.11
CA ARG A 13 -5.26 2.93 -29.47
C ARG A 13 -6.18 4.15 -29.47
N CYS A 14 -7.37 4.03 -30.03
CA CYS A 14 -8.19 5.20 -30.37
C CYS A 14 -9.66 5.09 -29.98
N ASP A 15 -10.09 4.01 -29.32
CA ASP A 15 -11.45 4.01 -28.77
C ASP A 15 -11.59 5.11 -27.72
N THR A 16 -12.73 5.79 -27.71
CA THR A 16 -13.02 6.88 -26.77
C THR A 16 -13.28 6.36 -25.36
N ASP A 17 -13.81 5.15 -25.23
CA ASP A 17 -14.11 4.53 -23.94
C ASP A 17 -12.87 3.84 -23.36
N SER A 18 -12.47 4.25 -22.16
CA SER A 18 -11.34 3.67 -21.44
C SER A 18 -11.53 2.19 -21.14
N TRP A 19 -12.76 1.76 -20.90
CA TRP A 19 -13.08 0.36 -20.64
C TRP A 19 -12.90 -0.51 -21.87
N VAL A 20 -13.26 0.01 -23.06
CA VAL A 20 -12.99 -0.67 -24.34
C VAL A 20 -11.49 -0.75 -24.59
N ARG A 21 -10.75 0.34 -24.36
CA ARG A 21 -9.27 0.33 -24.47
C ARG A 21 -8.64 -0.71 -23.55
N VAL A 22 -9.02 -0.71 -22.27
CA VAL A 22 -8.53 -1.66 -21.25
C VAL A 22 -8.84 -3.10 -21.65
N THR A 23 -10.07 -3.37 -22.10
CA THR A 23 -10.49 -4.71 -22.54
C THR A 23 -9.69 -5.15 -23.76
N ALA A 24 -9.49 -4.28 -24.74
CA ALA A 24 -8.70 -4.60 -25.92
C ALA A 24 -7.24 -4.94 -25.57
N ILE A 25 -6.63 -4.20 -24.63
CA ILE A 25 -5.29 -4.47 -24.11
C ILE A 25 -5.22 -5.85 -23.45
N GLU A 26 -6.20 -6.21 -22.63
CA GLU A 26 -6.26 -7.54 -22.02
C GLU A 26 -6.33 -8.65 -23.06
N GLN A 27 -7.18 -8.50 -24.08
CA GLN A 27 -7.35 -9.50 -25.12
C GLN A 27 -6.08 -9.66 -25.96
N LEU A 28 -5.38 -8.55 -26.25
CA LEU A 28 -4.07 -8.60 -26.90
C LEU A 28 -3.04 -9.36 -26.07
N ALA A 29 -2.93 -9.04 -24.79
CA ALA A 29 -1.97 -9.67 -23.89
C ALA A 29 -2.25 -11.18 -23.67
N LYS A 30 -3.53 -11.58 -23.62
CA LYS A 30 -3.95 -12.97 -23.41
C LYS A 30 -3.87 -13.80 -24.71
N GLY A 31 -4.43 -13.29 -25.81
CA GLY A 31 -4.61 -14.04 -27.06
C GLY A 31 -3.44 -13.93 -28.04
N TYR A 32 -2.57 -12.93 -27.88
CA TYR A 32 -1.50 -12.62 -28.83
C TYR A 32 -0.16 -12.35 -28.11
N LYS A 33 0.11 -13.08 -27.04
CA LYS A 33 1.32 -12.93 -26.22
C LYS A 33 2.62 -13.10 -27.01
N ASP A 34 2.66 -14.07 -27.92
CA ASP A 34 3.86 -14.36 -28.71
C ASP A 34 3.95 -13.53 -30.00
N HIS A 35 2.96 -12.66 -30.23
CA HIS A 35 3.01 -11.74 -31.35
C HIS A 35 4.04 -10.64 -31.06
N ARG A 36 5.02 -10.50 -31.95
CA ARG A 36 6.19 -9.62 -31.78
C ARG A 36 5.85 -8.18 -31.38
N ASP A 37 4.71 -7.67 -31.85
CA ASP A 37 4.31 -6.27 -31.63
C ASP A 37 3.56 -6.06 -30.31
N THR A 38 3.07 -7.13 -29.65
CA THR A 38 2.21 -6.99 -28.45
C THR A 38 2.97 -6.35 -27.30
N ILE A 39 4.21 -6.77 -27.04
CA ILE A 39 5.02 -6.16 -26.00
C ILE A 39 5.33 -4.70 -26.29
N ALA A 40 5.65 -4.35 -27.54
CA ALA A 40 5.96 -2.98 -27.92
C ALA A 40 4.75 -2.05 -27.72
N LEU A 41 3.55 -2.52 -28.05
CA LEU A 41 2.31 -1.79 -27.82
C LEU A 41 2.00 -1.62 -26.34
N LEU A 42 2.14 -2.68 -25.54
CA LEU A 42 1.97 -2.58 -24.08
C LEU A 42 2.94 -1.57 -23.47
N GLN A 43 4.21 -1.60 -23.88
CA GLN A 43 5.21 -0.61 -23.44
C GLN A 43 4.82 0.81 -23.86
N GLN A 44 4.31 1.00 -25.09
CA GLN A 44 3.85 2.31 -25.56
C GLN A 44 2.68 2.83 -24.73
N TRP A 45 1.65 1.99 -24.48
CA TRP A 45 0.49 2.39 -23.70
C TRP A 45 0.86 2.68 -22.26
N ALA A 46 1.70 1.86 -21.64
CA ALA A 46 2.17 2.09 -20.29
C ALA A 46 3.02 3.38 -20.15
N ARG A 47 3.73 3.81 -21.19
CA ARG A 47 4.55 5.05 -21.15
C ARG A 47 3.76 6.32 -21.47
N TYR A 48 2.86 6.28 -22.45
CA TYR A 48 2.38 7.48 -23.11
C TYR A 48 0.86 7.64 -23.14
N ASN A 49 0.09 6.65 -22.68
CA ASN A 49 -1.36 6.81 -22.66
C ASN A 49 -1.75 7.85 -21.60
N THR A 50 -2.62 8.79 -21.97
CA THR A 50 -3.10 9.84 -21.07
C THR A 50 -3.98 9.28 -19.96
N ASP A 51 -4.67 8.17 -20.22
CA ASP A 51 -5.54 7.49 -19.26
C ASP A 51 -4.74 6.56 -18.34
N SER A 52 -4.79 6.82 -17.04
CA SER A 52 -4.08 6.01 -16.05
C SER A 52 -4.63 4.59 -15.92
N SER A 53 -5.93 4.35 -16.15
CA SER A 53 -6.50 3.00 -16.17
C SER A 53 -5.92 2.16 -17.30
N VAL A 54 -5.67 2.78 -18.46
CA VAL A 54 -4.96 2.13 -19.57
C VAL A 54 -3.50 1.86 -19.20
N ARG A 55 -2.80 2.84 -18.60
CA ARG A 55 -1.40 2.65 -18.17
C ARG A 55 -1.29 1.52 -17.15
N VAL A 56 -2.11 1.54 -16.09
CA VAL A 56 -2.22 0.48 -15.06
C VAL A 56 -2.40 -0.88 -15.73
N ARG A 57 -3.39 -1.00 -16.63
CA ARG A 57 -3.64 -2.29 -17.29
C ARG A 57 -2.44 -2.77 -18.10
N ALA A 58 -1.82 -1.89 -18.88
CA ALA A 58 -0.65 -2.23 -19.68
C ALA A 58 0.53 -2.69 -18.81
N ILE A 59 0.75 -2.03 -17.67
CA ILE A 59 1.77 -2.39 -16.67
C ILE A 59 1.51 -3.79 -16.09
N GLU A 60 0.27 -4.09 -15.69
CA GLU A 60 -0.11 -5.42 -15.21
C GLU A 60 0.16 -6.52 -16.25
N GLN A 61 -0.20 -6.25 -17.52
CA GLN A 61 0.02 -7.22 -18.59
C GLN A 61 1.51 -7.42 -18.89
N LEU A 62 2.32 -6.35 -18.84
CA LEU A 62 3.77 -6.45 -18.97
C LEU A 62 4.38 -7.29 -17.84
N ALA A 63 4.05 -7.00 -16.60
CA ALA A 63 4.56 -7.73 -15.43
C ALA A 63 4.11 -9.20 -15.40
N LYS A 64 2.91 -9.52 -15.90
CA LYS A 64 2.39 -10.89 -15.95
C LYS A 64 2.92 -11.68 -17.15
N GLY A 65 2.93 -11.09 -18.34
CA GLY A 65 3.23 -11.77 -19.59
C GLY A 65 4.72 -11.79 -19.94
N TYR A 66 5.45 -10.74 -19.58
CA TYR A 66 6.78 -10.44 -20.12
C TYR A 66 7.80 -10.20 -19.02
N LYS A 67 7.69 -10.97 -17.92
CA LYS A 67 8.56 -10.80 -16.75
C LYS A 67 10.06 -11.00 -17.05
N ASP A 68 10.37 -11.90 -17.99
CA ASP A 68 11.74 -12.25 -18.37
C ASP A 68 12.26 -11.37 -19.51
N HIS A 69 11.43 -10.43 -20.00
CA HIS A 69 11.88 -9.47 -21.00
C HIS A 69 12.76 -8.41 -20.33
N ARG A 70 13.95 -8.21 -20.90
CA ARG A 70 15.04 -7.39 -20.32
C ARG A 70 14.61 -5.99 -19.85
N ASP A 71 13.65 -5.37 -20.55
CA ASP A 71 13.24 -3.99 -20.29
C ASP A 71 12.08 -3.86 -19.29
N THR A 72 11.38 -4.96 -18.95
CA THR A 72 10.14 -4.88 -18.15
C THR A 72 10.41 -4.34 -16.75
N ILE A 73 11.48 -4.81 -16.10
CA ILE A 73 11.81 -4.34 -14.76
C ILE A 73 12.24 -2.87 -14.75
N ALA A 74 13.05 -2.44 -15.70
CA ALA A 74 13.51 -1.06 -15.81
C ALA A 74 12.31 -0.10 -15.98
N LEU A 75 11.30 -0.52 -16.74
CA LEU A 75 10.09 0.26 -16.92
C LEU A 75 9.24 0.32 -15.65
N LEU A 76 9.06 -0.80 -14.96
CA LEU A 76 8.37 -0.81 -13.66
C LEU A 76 9.05 0.12 -12.65
N GLN A 77 10.38 0.11 -12.61
CA GLN A 77 11.14 1.02 -11.75
C GLN A 77 10.93 2.49 -12.15
N GLN A 78 10.89 2.80 -13.44
CA GLN A 78 10.61 4.16 -13.91
C GLN A 78 9.20 4.62 -13.50
N TRP A 79 8.18 3.77 -13.74
CA TRP A 79 6.79 4.11 -13.40
C TRP A 79 6.59 4.27 -11.90
N ALA A 80 7.21 3.40 -11.09
CA ALA A 80 7.11 3.49 -9.64
C ALA A 80 7.73 4.78 -9.07
N ARG A 81 8.77 5.33 -9.72
CA ARG A 81 9.44 6.56 -9.24
C ARG A 81 8.81 7.86 -9.74
N SER A 82 8.20 7.85 -10.93
CA SER A 82 7.98 9.12 -11.64
C SER A 82 6.70 9.21 -12.46
N ASP A 83 5.82 8.21 -12.47
CA ASP A 83 4.51 8.40 -13.10
C ASP A 83 3.72 9.46 -12.32
N THR A 84 3.02 10.33 -13.04
CA THR A 84 2.25 11.41 -12.43
C THR A 84 1.03 10.90 -11.68
N ASP A 85 0.51 9.74 -12.06
CA ASP A 85 -0.66 9.13 -11.45
C ASP A 85 -0.27 8.14 -10.35
N TRP A 86 -0.82 8.34 -9.16
CA TRP A 86 -0.52 7.52 -7.98
C TRP A 86 -0.92 6.05 -8.16
N GLN A 87 -2.00 5.75 -8.91
CA GLN A 87 -2.44 4.37 -9.15
C GLN A 87 -1.43 3.62 -10.00
N VAL A 88 -0.81 4.32 -10.96
CA VAL A 88 0.27 3.76 -11.78
C VAL A 88 1.49 3.47 -10.90
N ARG A 89 1.89 4.40 -10.02
CA ARG A 89 3.01 4.18 -9.09
C ARG A 89 2.74 3.00 -8.15
N CYS A 90 1.56 2.94 -7.53
CA CYS A 90 1.11 1.82 -6.71
C CYS A 90 1.19 0.49 -7.47
N THR A 91 0.61 0.43 -8.67
CA THR A 91 0.62 -0.78 -9.52
C THR A 91 2.04 -1.23 -9.81
N ALA A 92 2.92 -0.31 -10.19
CA ALA A 92 4.32 -0.62 -10.46
C ALA A 92 5.06 -1.17 -9.23
N ILE A 93 4.87 -0.56 -8.06
CA ILE A 93 5.42 -1.03 -6.77
C ILE A 93 4.93 -2.44 -6.44
N GLU A 94 3.63 -2.71 -6.60
CA GLU A 94 3.05 -4.04 -6.35
C GLU A 94 3.63 -5.09 -7.30
N GLN A 95 3.78 -4.77 -8.58
CA GLN A 95 4.37 -5.69 -9.55
C GLN A 95 5.86 -5.95 -9.26
N LEU A 96 6.63 -4.92 -8.91
CA LEU A 96 8.02 -5.06 -8.48
C LEU A 96 8.15 -5.99 -7.28
N ALA A 97 7.37 -5.74 -6.23
CA ALA A 97 7.36 -6.55 -5.02
C ALA A 97 6.92 -8.01 -5.26
N LYS A 98 6.00 -8.24 -6.21
CA LYS A 98 5.43 -9.56 -6.48
C LYS A 98 6.26 -10.40 -7.44
N ARG A 99 6.96 -9.77 -8.40
CA ARG A 99 7.61 -10.46 -9.52
C ARG A 99 9.13 -10.33 -9.52
N TYR A 100 9.66 -9.31 -8.86
CA TYR A 100 11.08 -8.96 -8.87
C TYR A 100 11.61 -8.73 -7.46
N GLN A 101 11.09 -9.47 -6.46
CA GLN A 101 11.48 -9.32 -5.06
C GLN A 101 12.99 -9.51 -4.85
N ASP A 102 13.61 -10.43 -5.59
CA ASP A 102 15.03 -10.78 -5.46
C ASP A 102 15.94 -9.88 -6.31
N HIS A 103 15.37 -8.94 -7.07
CA HIS A 103 16.17 -7.99 -7.82
C HIS A 103 16.76 -6.94 -6.87
N ARG A 104 18.07 -6.72 -7.00
CA ARG A 104 18.89 -5.89 -6.08
C ARG A 104 18.31 -4.50 -5.75
N ASP A 105 17.61 -3.88 -6.71
CA ASP A 105 17.13 -2.51 -6.58
C ASP A 105 15.65 -2.42 -6.10
N THR A 106 14.93 -3.55 -6.02
CA THR A 106 13.50 -3.55 -5.70
C THR A 106 13.25 -3.09 -4.26
N LEU A 107 13.99 -3.64 -3.30
CA LEU A 107 13.85 -3.27 -1.90
C LEU A 107 14.13 -1.77 -1.68
N ALA A 108 15.22 -1.26 -2.25
CA ALA A 108 15.59 0.14 -2.13
C ALA A 108 14.50 1.08 -2.69
N LEU A 109 13.92 0.72 -3.84
CA LEU A 109 12.82 1.49 -4.44
C LEU A 109 11.59 1.52 -3.53
N LEU A 110 11.17 0.36 -3.00
CA LEU A 110 10.04 0.30 -2.07
C LEU A 110 10.30 1.14 -0.80
N GLN A 111 11.52 1.10 -0.26
CA GLN A 111 11.90 1.92 0.89
C GLN A 111 11.89 3.43 0.58
N GLU A 112 12.34 3.82 -0.61
CA GLU A 112 12.26 5.20 -1.10
C GLU A 112 10.79 5.64 -1.21
N SER A 113 9.96 4.88 -1.93
CA SER A 113 8.52 5.18 -2.08
C SER A 113 7.81 5.28 -0.73
N ALA A 114 8.15 4.42 0.23
CA ALA A 114 7.52 4.45 1.56
C ALA A 114 7.90 5.69 2.39
N ARG A 115 9.09 6.27 2.19
CA ARG A 115 9.56 7.44 2.96
C ARG A 115 9.15 8.76 2.33
N SER A 116 9.14 8.84 1.01
CA SER A 116 9.15 10.15 0.33
C SER A 116 8.21 10.27 -0.86
N ASP A 117 7.39 9.27 -1.20
CA ASP A 117 6.37 9.50 -2.22
C ASP A 117 5.39 10.57 -1.74
N THR A 118 5.05 11.49 -2.64
CA THR A 118 4.15 12.61 -2.32
C THR A 118 2.74 12.15 -1.99
N ASP A 119 2.33 10.98 -2.49
CA ASP A 119 0.98 10.45 -2.34
C ASP A 119 0.91 9.39 -1.23
N SER A 120 -0.05 9.55 -0.32
CA SER A 120 -0.23 8.66 0.83
C SER A 120 -0.57 7.22 0.42
N ASP A 121 -1.31 7.02 -0.67
CA ASP A 121 -1.68 5.68 -1.13
C ASP A 121 -0.46 4.93 -1.68
N VAL A 122 0.49 5.66 -2.27
CA VAL A 122 1.76 5.08 -2.72
C VAL A 122 2.63 4.70 -1.52
N ARG A 123 2.74 5.58 -0.52
CA ARG A 123 3.45 5.26 0.73
C ARG A 123 2.84 4.05 1.45
N VAL A 124 1.51 4.01 1.58
CA VAL A 124 0.74 2.87 2.10
C VAL A 124 1.03 1.59 1.32
N THR A 125 1.03 1.65 -0.02
CA THR A 125 1.30 0.50 -0.88
C THR A 125 2.72 -0.02 -0.65
N ALA A 126 3.70 0.87 -0.57
CA ALA A 126 5.08 0.51 -0.32
C ALA A 126 5.28 -0.16 1.06
N ILE A 127 4.75 0.41 2.15
CA ILE A 127 4.85 -0.21 3.48
C ILE A 127 4.15 -1.57 3.57
N LYS A 128 3.01 -1.73 2.88
CA LYS A 128 2.31 -3.03 2.76
C LYS A 128 3.18 -4.07 2.06
N GLN A 129 3.82 -3.72 0.95
CA GLN A 129 4.71 -4.64 0.24
C GLN A 129 5.97 -4.97 1.05
N LEU A 130 6.55 -3.98 1.76
CA LEU A 130 7.68 -4.19 2.66
C LEU A 130 7.33 -5.18 3.78
N ALA A 131 6.22 -4.95 4.49
CA ALA A 131 5.75 -5.83 5.55
C ALA A 131 5.47 -7.26 5.05
N LYS A 132 4.93 -7.40 3.83
CA LYS A 132 4.55 -8.70 3.26
C LYS A 132 5.71 -9.50 2.68
N ARG A 133 6.70 -8.84 2.06
CA ARG A 133 7.76 -9.49 1.27
C ARG A 133 9.13 -9.42 1.91
N TYR A 134 9.35 -8.46 2.79
CA TYR A 134 10.64 -8.17 3.40
C TYR A 134 10.52 -8.08 4.93
N GLN A 135 9.61 -8.83 5.54
CA GLN A 135 9.34 -8.79 6.98
C GLN A 135 10.59 -9.04 7.83
N ASP A 136 11.46 -9.96 7.37
CA ASP A 136 12.70 -10.32 8.06
C ASP A 136 13.89 -9.42 7.72
N HIS A 137 13.71 -8.48 6.79
CA HIS A 137 14.74 -7.49 6.52
C HIS A 137 14.81 -6.50 7.69
N ARG A 138 16.02 -6.31 8.23
CA ARG A 138 16.27 -5.49 9.44
C ARG A 138 15.64 -4.09 9.39
N ASP A 139 15.62 -3.48 8.20
CA ASP A 139 15.16 -2.09 8.03
C ASP A 139 13.63 -1.98 7.89
N THR A 140 12.91 -3.09 7.65
CA THR A 140 11.44 -3.06 7.48
C THR A 140 10.73 -2.67 8.76
N LEU A 141 11.16 -3.21 9.90
CA LEU A 141 10.61 -2.84 11.20
C LEU A 141 10.85 -1.35 11.50
N ALA A 142 12.08 -0.87 11.28
CA ALA A 142 12.43 0.52 11.52
C ALA A 142 11.61 1.49 10.65
N LEU A 143 11.43 1.15 9.37
CA LEU A 143 10.64 1.97 8.44
C LEU A 143 9.16 2.00 8.84
N LEU A 144 8.56 0.86 9.20
CA LEU A 144 7.19 0.83 9.68
C LEU A 144 7.00 1.65 10.97
N GLN A 145 7.96 1.56 11.90
CA GLN A 145 7.95 2.37 13.11
C GLN A 145 8.10 3.87 12.82
N GLU A 146 8.93 4.24 11.85
CA GLU A 146 9.08 5.63 11.37
C GLU A 146 7.76 6.12 10.76
N SER A 147 7.18 5.37 9.81
CA SER A 147 5.89 5.69 9.20
C SER A 147 4.77 5.83 10.24
N ALA A 148 4.69 4.93 11.22
CA ALA A 148 3.69 5.00 12.29
C ALA A 148 3.91 6.18 13.26
N ARG A 149 5.14 6.71 13.37
CA ARG A 149 5.44 7.82 14.30
C ARG A 149 5.24 9.19 13.69
N SER A 150 5.68 9.36 12.44
CA SER A 150 5.96 10.68 11.88
C SER A 150 5.46 10.91 10.47
N ASP A 151 4.78 9.95 9.83
CA ASP A 151 4.16 10.25 8.53
C ASP A 151 3.13 11.37 8.69
N THR A 152 3.12 12.30 7.74
CA THR A 152 2.21 13.45 7.77
C THR A 152 0.75 13.03 7.59
N ASP A 153 0.50 11.89 6.95
CA ASP A 153 -0.83 11.38 6.65
C ASP A 153 -1.26 10.31 7.68
N SER A 154 -2.42 10.51 8.28
CA SER A 154 -2.98 9.62 9.30
C SER A 154 -3.23 8.21 8.76
N ASP A 155 -3.60 8.03 7.49
CA ASP A 155 -3.85 6.71 6.92
C ASP A 155 -2.56 5.90 6.83
N VAL A 156 -1.44 6.57 6.51
CA VAL A 156 -0.11 5.94 6.50
C VAL A 156 0.27 5.53 7.92
N ARG A 157 0.11 6.41 8.91
CA ARG A 157 0.42 6.09 10.31
C ARG A 157 -0.42 4.93 10.83
N GLY A 158 -1.74 5.00 10.65
CA GLY A 158 -2.68 3.97 11.07
C GLY A 158 -2.40 2.62 10.38
N ARG A 159 -2.13 2.63 9.07
CA ARG A 159 -1.74 1.40 8.36
C ARG A 159 -0.42 0.82 8.86
N ALA A 160 0.57 1.66 9.13
CA ALA A 160 1.85 1.20 9.67
C ALA A 160 1.66 0.57 11.06
N ILE A 161 0.81 1.13 11.91
CA ILE A 161 0.43 0.54 13.21
C ILE A 161 -0.21 -0.84 13.03
N GLU A 162 -1.18 -0.99 12.11
CA GLU A 162 -1.80 -2.28 11.82
C GLU A 162 -0.78 -3.33 11.36
N LEU A 163 0.13 -2.95 10.46
CA LEU A 163 1.16 -3.84 9.91
C LEU A 163 2.17 -4.25 10.98
N LEU A 164 2.59 -3.33 11.85
CA LEU A 164 3.43 -3.63 13.01
C LEU A 164 2.74 -4.64 13.93
N ALA A 165 1.47 -4.41 14.24
CA ALA A 165 0.70 -5.30 15.09
C ALA A 165 0.53 -6.69 14.46
N GLN A 166 0.30 -6.78 13.15
CA GLN A 166 0.15 -8.07 12.46
C GLN A 166 1.47 -8.84 12.34
N GLY A 167 2.58 -8.17 12.06
CA GLY A 167 3.85 -8.83 11.77
C GLY A 167 4.77 -9.01 12.97
N TRP A 168 4.54 -8.30 14.08
CA TRP A 168 5.47 -8.26 15.20
C TRP A 168 4.83 -8.44 16.60
N HIS A 169 3.55 -8.77 16.72
CA HIS A 169 2.92 -8.97 18.03
C HIS A 169 3.59 -10.04 18.92
N ASP A 170 4.07 -11.12 18.29
CA ASP A 170 4.73 -12.23 18.99
C ASP A 170 6.27 -12.08 19.07
N ARG A 171 6.84 -11.03 18.47
CA ARG A 171 8.29 -10.83 18.52
C ARG A 171 8.66 -10.25 19.88
N VAL A 172 9.06 -11.12 20.80
CA VAL A 172 9.77 -10.72 22.02
C VAL A 172 11.02 -9.96 21.56
N ALA A 173 11.06 -8.64 21.82
CA ALA A 173 12.27 -7.87 21.54
C ALA A 173 13.39 -8.46 22.39
N TRP A 174 14.34 -9.11 21.73
CA TRP A 174 15.60 -9.44 22.35
C TRP A 174 16.29 -8.14 22.79
N PRO A 175 16.75 -7.98 24.06
CA PRO A 175 16.90 -9.00 25.11
C PRO A 175 16.00 -8.82 26.36
N THR A 176 14.89 -8.08 26.32
CA THR A 176 14.10 -7.78 27.54
C THR A 176 12.79 -8.56 27.58
N ALA A 177 12.85 -9.76 28.14
CA ALA A 177 11.68 -10.48 28.62
C ALA A 177 11.05 -9.71 29.79
N ASN A 178 10.16 -8.74 29.52
CA ASN A 178 8.92 -8.52 30.29
C ASN A 178 8.02 -7.35 29.86
N GLN A 179 8.20 -6.78 28.67
CA GLN A 179 7.17 -5.93 28.03
C GLN A 179 7.46 -5.95 26.52
N PRO A 180 6.57 -6.46 25.67
CA PRO A 180 6.79 -6.41 24.24
C PRO A 180 6.80 -4.94 23.84
N TRP A 181 7.92 -4.44 23.32
CA TRP A 181 8.10 -3.06 22.83
C TRP A 181 6.89 -2.54 22.04
N LEU A 182 6.18 -3.45 21.35
CA LEU A 182 4.97 -3.15 20.60
C LEU A 182 3.84 -2.65 21.50
N PHE A 183 3.61 -3.22 22.68
CA PHE A 183 2.57 -2.73 23.60
C PHE A 183 2.84 -1.27 23.99
N GLU A 184 4.06 -0.96 24.44
CA GLU A 184 4.45 0.42 24.79
C GLU A 184 4.35 1.37 23.58
N PHE A 185 4.75 0.89 22.40
CA PHE A 185 4.60 1.62 21.15
C PHE A 185 3.12 1.93 20.86
N LEU A 186 2.23 0.96 21.01
CA LEU A 186 0.79 1.15 20.79
C LEU A 186 0.19 2.11 21.82
N CYS A 187 0.57 2.01 23.10
CA CYS A 187 0.17 2.96 24.14
C CYS A 187 0.55 4.40 23.78
N ASP A 188 1.81 4.61 23.38
CA ASP A 188 2.31 5.91 22.93
C ASP A 188 1.50 6.43 21.73
N ARG A 189 1.20 5.59 20.74
CA ARG A 189 0.35 5.98 19.60
C ARG A 189 -1.08 6.32 20.01
N ILE A 190 -1.69 5.59 20.95
CA ILE A 190 -3.06 5.87 21.45
C ILE A 190 -3.12 7.24 22.12
N LEU A 191 -2.11 7.56 22.93
CA LEU A 191 -2.10 8.77 23.76
C LEU A 191 -1.64 10.02 23.00
N HIS A 192 -0.75 9.86 22.03
CA HIS A 192 0.02 10.98 21.46
C HIS A 192 -0.06 11.13 19.95
N ASP A 193 -0.74 10.24 19.21
CA ASP A 193 -0.88 10.44 17.76
C ASP A 193 -1.74 11.68 17.44
N PRO A 194 -1.23 12.62 16.62
CA PRO A 194 -1.96 13.82 16.26
C PRO A 194 -3.00 13.51 15.18
N TYR A 195 -4.26 13.32 15.59
CA TYR A 195 -5.37 13.11 14.67
C TYR A 195 -6.46 14.18 14.85
N ASP A 196 -6.78 14.90 13.78
CA ASP A 196 -7.85 15.88 13.71
C ASP A 196 -8.95 15.37 12.75
N PRO A 197 -10.12 14.93 13.28
CA PRO A 197 -11.18 14.38 12.45
C PRO A 197 -11.74 15.37 11.40
N ASN A 198 -11.48 16.66 11.51
CA ASN A 198 -11.92 17.63 10.50
C ASN A 198 -10.95 17.77 9.31
N LYS A 199 -9.67 17.43 9.51
CA LYS A 199 -8.62 17.54 8.49
C LYS A 199 -8.27 16.18 7.88
N ASP A 200 -8.22 15.18 8.74
CA ASP A 200 -7.66 13.87 8.42
C ASP A 200 -8.74 12.91 7.89
N LYS A 201 -10.02 13.23 8.11
CA LYS A 201 -11.14 12.43 7.58
C LYS A 201 -11.32 12.70 6.10
N LYS A 202 -10.93 11.73 5.26
CA LYS A 202 -11.08 11.80 3.80
C LYS A 202 -12.47 11.31 3.38
N ASN A 203 -13.18 12.11 2.58
CA ASN A 203 -14.45 11.71 1.95
C ASN A 203 -14.28 10.58 0.91
N VAL A 204 -13.05 10.35 0.44
CA VAL A 204 -12.72 9.33 -0.56
C VAL A 204 -11.95 8.22 0.13
N ILE A 205 -12.62 7.08 0.26
CA ILE A 205 -12.09 5.89 0.91
C ILE A 205 -11.43 5.02 -0.18
N VAL A 206 -10.12 5.18 -0.40
CA VAL A 206 -9.35 4.18 -1.14
C VAL A 206 -8.97 3.07 -0.14
N TYR A 207 -9.41 1.83 -0.38
CA TYR A 207 -9.20 0.64 0.47
C TYR A 207 -10.11 0.44 1.71
N GLY A 208 -11.22 1.16 1.82
CA GLY A 208 -12.31 0.83 2.76
C GLY A 208 -12.09 1.20 4.23
N LEU A 209 -11.04 1.95 4.59
CA LEU A 209 -10.64 2.17 5.98
C LEU A 209 -10.29 3.65 6.22
N GLU A 210 -11.14 4.35 6.96
CA GLU A 210 -10.76 5.62 7.62
C GLU A 210 -9.92 5.26 8.84
N ASN A 211 -8.62 5.58 8.81
CA ASN A 211 -7.70 5.04 9.81
C ASN A 211 -7.23 6.11 10.79
N ASN A 212 -8.05 6.39 11.81
CA ASN A 212 -7.58 7.07 13.02
C ASN A 212 -6.45 6.21 13.65
N PRO A 213 -5.19 6.68 13.72
CA PRO A 213 -4.06 5.88 14.20
C PRO A 213 -4.23 5.45 15.66
N ARG A 214 -4.90 6.28 16.48
CA ARG A 214 -5.22 5.95 17.88
C ARG A 214 -6.19 4.77 17.96
N GLN A 215 -7.19 4.73 17.08
CA GLN A 215 -8.12 3.61 16.98
C GLN A 215 -7.43 2.35 16.45
N ALA A 216 -6.56 2.47 15.43
CA ALA A 216 -5.76 1.35 14.92
C ALA A 216 -4.92 0.71 16.03
N ALA A 217 -4.31 1.54 16.89
CA ALA A 217 -3.54 1.06 18.03
C ALA A 217 -4.41 0.42 19.13
N LEU A 218 -5.58 1.00 19.45
CA LEU A 218 -6.54 0.37 20.37
C LEU A 218 -7.03 -0.99 19.86
N ASN A 219 -7.38 -1.09 18.57
CA ASN A 219 -7.74 -2.36 17.93
C ASN A 219 -6.63 -3.41 18.08
N ALA A 220 -5.38 -3.01 17.90
CA ALA A 220 -4.23 -3.90 18.09
C ALA A 220 -4.09 -4.36 19.55
N ILE A 221 -4.25 -3.46 20.53
CA ILE A 221 -4.24 -3.82 21.95
C ILE A 221 -5.37 -4.77 22.30
N LEU A 222 -6.60 -4.49 21.86
CA LEU A 222 -7.75 -5.35 22.10
C LEU A 222 -7.55 -6.76 21.51
N LYS A 223 -6.90 -6.85 20.35
CA LYS A 223 -6.67 -8.12 19.66
C LYS A 223 -5.53 -8.94 20.28
N TYR A 224 -4.37 -8.32 20.53
CA TYR A 224 -3.14 -9.04 20.90
C TYR A 224 -2.80 -8.94 22.39
N TYR A 225 -3.36 -7.95 23.10
CA TYR A 225 -3.13 -7.70 24.52
C TYR A 225 -4.44 -7.53 25.33
N PRO A 226 -5.48 -8.36 25.11
CA PRO A 226 -6.81 -8.15 25.71
C PRO A 226 -6.79 -8.16 27.25
N ASN A 227 -5.90 -8.96 27.84
CA ASN A 227 -5.79 -9.14 29.28
C ASN A 227 -4.69 -8.28 29.92
N HIS A 228 -4.09 -7.34 29.18
CA HIS A 228 -3.07 -6.47 29.75
C HIS A 228 -3.72 -5.51 30.77
N SER A 229 -3.06 -5.30 31.91
CA SER A 229 -3.61 -4.54 33.05
C SER A 229 -3.99 -3.10 32.67
N GLN A 230 -3.29 -2.50 31.71
CA GLN A 230 -3.54 -1.13 31.23
C GLN A 230 -4.60 -1.03 30.12
N THR A 231 -5.07 -2.13 29.53
CA THR A 231 -6.03 -2.09 28.42
C THR A 231 -7.32 -1.36 28.80
N ARG A 232 -7.86 -1.67 29.98
CA ARG A 232 -9.09 -1.02 30.48
C ARG A 232 -8.89 0.47 30.76
N SER A 233 -7.75 0.88 31.34
CA SER A 233 -7.49 2.29 31.62
C SER A 233 -7.30 3.11 30.35
N LEU A 234 -6.68 2.54 29.31
CA LEU A 234 -6.56 3.20 28.00
C LEU A 234 -7.92 3.44 27.36
N LEU A 235 -8.82 2.45 27.42
CA LEU A 235 -10.19 2.62 26.92
C LEU A 235 -10.97 3.69 27.70
N GLN A 236 -10.85 3.73 29.03
CA GLN A 236 -11.51 4.75 29.86
C GLN A 236 -11.02 6.16 29.52
N ASP A 237 -9.70 6.35 29.46
CA ASP A 237 -9.09 7.63 29.09
C ASP A 237 -9.55 8.08 27.69
N ARG A 238 -9.53 7.19 26.68
CA ARG A 238 -10.00 7.51 25.33
C ARG A 238 -11.50 7.75 25.25
N ALA A 239 -12.31 7.05 26.05
CA ALA A 239 -13.76 7.25 26.09
C ALA A 239 -14.16 8.64 26.64
N GLU A 240 -13.38 9.17 27.58
CA GLU A 240 -13.66 10.43 28.28
C GLU A 240 -12.98 11.64 27.62
N HIS A 241 -11.77 11.47 27.11
CA HIS A 241 -10.88 12.59 26.79
C HIS A 241 -10.41 12.64 25.33
N ASP A 242 -10.67 11.61 24.51
CA ASP A 242 -10.19 11.64 23.13
C ASP A 242 -10.88 12.76 22.33
N SER A 243 -10.13 13.48 21.49
CA SER A 243 -10.67 14.55 20.64
C SER A 243 -11.64 14.04 19.57
N ASP A 244 -11.47 12.82 19.09
CA ASP A 244 -12.32 12.21 18.06
C ASP A 244 -13.61 11.61 18.68
N PRO A 245 -14.81 12.13 18.33
CA PRO A 245 -16.07 11.57 18.81
C PRO A 245 -16.30 10.10 18.45
N GLU A 246 -15.82 9.65 17.28
CA GLU A 246 -15.99 8.26 16.85
C GLU A 246 -15.12 7.33 17.69
N LEU A 247 -13.88 7.75 17.99
CA LEU A 247 -13.01 7.03 18.91
C LEU A 247 -13.55 6.99 20.34
N ARG A 248 -14.12 8.11 20.85
CA ARG A 248 -14.80 8.11 22.16
C ARG A 248 -15.94 7.09 22.20
N LYS A 249 -16.75 7.02 21.14
CA LYS A 249 -17.86 6.06 21.03
C LYS A 249 -17.34 4.62 21.00
N PHE A 250 -16.37 4.34 20.14
CA PHE A 250 -15.72 3.04 20.04
C PHE A 250 -15.17 2.57 21.39
N ALA A 251 -14.49 3.45 22.12
CA ALA A 251 -13.92 3.11 23.43
C ALA A 251 -15.00 2.80 24.47
N LYS A 252 -16.13 3.52 24.48
CA LYS A 252 -17.28 3.24 25.36
C LYS A 252 -17.92 1.88 25.07
N GLU A 253 -18.08 1.55 23.79
CA GLU A 253 -18.63 0.26 23.36
C GLU A 253 -17.76 -0.92 23.79
N ASN A 254 -16.43 -0.76 23.79
CA ASN A 254 -15.49 -1.79 24.24
C ASN A 254 -15.28 -1.82 25.77
N LEU A 255 -15.90 -0.92 26.54
CA LEU A 255 -15.91 -0.95 28.01
C LEU A 255 -17.14 -1.63 28.59
N ALA A 256 -18.22 -1.73 27.80
CA ALA A 256 -19.51 -2.30 28.17
C ALA A 256 -19.46 -3.84 28.17
#